data_AF-A0A1S9CUR7-F1
#
_entry.id   AF-A0A1S9CUR7-F1
#
_cell.length_a   1.000
_cell.length_b   1.000
_cell.length_c   1.000
_cell.angle_alpha   90.00
_cell.angle_beta   90.00
_cell.angle_gamma   90.00
#
_symmetry.space_group_name_H-M   'P 1'
#
loop_
_entity.id
_entity.type
_entity.pdbx_description
1 polymer ?
#
loop_
_entity_poly.entity_id
_entity_poly.type
_entity_poly.pdbx_seq_one_letter_code
_entity_poly.pdbx_strand_id
1 'polypeptide(L)'
;MVNTRNENVRKILQEAHQIMEEKYTPKIRQKNNEDFILENQIFSIVCEDIKISPSACAYEMSIRFKQTVDREDVIKIWKSRRLGNPKIRENVMAWVNEIVKYFGGAVNGDKKSFDKFEEARNRLIKDGYKKHDDPYRLLLLAIYHKYPEIDLFDDLSKIFQFGGIFSKYFFYDFADTISDVYGFVSLRNKKQNNKQNNKLSAAELEKRVIQLENMHKSTNDMLEELQEEFAVQLEESKVNEMTDFFGKLNSEKYGCLLDELLVIRKGVRKLRKENYELPIELSGVLIMVDKLTKFVQDNHIDPIMKIDDIKEVNLTDVEFCHYEGSPFDDAKETKIVRVVSPGWMYRDKEIQISRPRVKENI
;
A
#
# COMPACT_ATOMS: atom_id res chain seq x y z
N MET A 1 15.95 25.06 12.53
CA MET A 1 16.28 26.09 11.54
C MET A 1 17.52 25.65 10.78
N VAL A 2 17.38 25.48 9.47
CA VAL A 2 18.50 25.15 8.58
C VAL A 2 19.08 26.46 8.04
N ASN A 3 20.40 26.64 8.11
CA ASN A 3 21.04 27.88 7.72
C ASN A 3 21.32 27.90 6.21
N THR A 4 20.30 28.24 5.43
CA THR A 4 20.36 28.33 3.95
C THR A 4 21.27 29.44 3.41
N ARG A 5 21.85 30.26 4.28
CA ARG A 5 22.87 31.26 3.91
C ARG A 5 24.29 30.68 3.92
N ASN A 6 24.49 29.49 4.51
CA ASN A 6 25.77 28.80 4.50
C ASN A 6 26.00 28.16 3.12
N GLU A 7 27.17 28.40 2.53
CA GLU A 7 27.56 27.87 1.22
C GLU A 7 27.57 26.33 1.21
N ASN A 8 28.00 25.69 2.29
CA ASN A 8 28.00 24.22 2.40
C ASN A 8 26.58 23.66 2.43
N VAL A 9 25.65 24.33 3.12
CA VAL A 9 24.23 23.94 3.16
C VAL A 9 23.60 24.09 1.79
N ARG A 10 23.88 25.19 1.08
CA ARG A 10 23.40 25.39 -0.30
C ARG A 10 23.94 24.32 -1.25
N LYS A 11 25.22 23.98 -1.12
CA LYS A 11 25.83 22.91 -1.92
C LYS A 11 25.14 21.57 -1.68
N ILE A 12 24.87 21.21 -0.43
CA ILE A 12 24.12 20.00 -0.07
C ILE A 12 22.74 19.98 -0.71
N LEU A 13 21.99 21.09 -0.61
CA LEU A 13 20.64 21.18 -1.18
C LEU A 13 20.66 21.13 -2.71
N GLN A 14 21.66 21.74 -3.35
CA GLN A 14 21.83 21.70 -4.80
C GLN A 14 22.21 20.30 -5.30
N GLU A 15 23.10 19.59 -4.60
CA GLU A 15 23.45 18.20 -4.94
C GLU A 15 22.25 17.26 -4.72
N ALA A 16 21.50 17.43 -3.63
CA ALA A 16 20.27 16.68 -3.39
C ALA A 16 19.21 16.93 -4.48
N HIS A 17 19.03 18.19 -4.90
CA HIS A 17 18.14 18.55 -6.00
C HIS A 17 18.58 17.92 -7.33
N GLN A 18 19.88 17.94 -7.64
CA GLN A 18 20.39 17.31 -8.86
C GLN A 18 20.16 15.79 -8.86
N ILE A 19 20.40 15.12 -7.73
CA ILE A 19 20.10 13.69 -7.56
C ILE A 19 18.60 13.45 -7.76
N MET A 20 17.75 14.35 -7.26
CA MET A 20 16.32 14.29 -7.48
C MET A 20 15.99 14.37 -8.97
N GLU A 21 16.50 15.35 -9.71
CA GLU A 21 16.26 15.52 -11.16
C GLU A 21 16.79 14.34 -11.99
N GLU A 22 17.98 13.83 -11.68
CA GLU A 22 18.58 12.71 -12.42
C GLU A 22 17.81 11.41 -12.21
N LYS A 23 17.32 11.15 -10.99
CA LYS A 23 16.55 9.95 -10.64
C LYS A 23 15.06 10.11 -10.96
N TYR A 24 14.57 11.34 -11.10
CA TYR A 24 13.22 11.65 -11.54
C TYR A 24 13.11 11.49 -13.06
N THR A 25 13.04 10.25 -13.54
CA THR A 25 12.78 10.00 -14.97
C THR A 25 11.26 9.92 -15.22
N PRO A 26 10.69 10.80 -16.07
CA PRO A 26 9.24 10.80 -16.35
C PRO A 26 8.73 9.50 -17.01
N LYS A 27 9.61 8.69 -17.60
CA LYS A 27 9.25 7.56 -18.47
C LYS A 27 8.89 6.25 -17.76
N ILE A 28 9.13 6.11 -16.45
CA ILE A 28 8.77 4.91 -15.67
C ILE A 28 7.28 4.93 -15.26
N ARG A 29 6.53 5.97 -15.62
CA ARG A 29 5.24 6.32 -15.01
C ARG A 29 4.04 6.08 -15.91
N GLN A 30 3.31 4.99 -15.68
CA GLN A 30 1.89 4.89 -16.04
C GLN A 30 1.09 4.23 -14.91
N LYS A 31 -0.10 4.78 -14.65
CA LYS A 31 -1.15 4.41 -13.67
C LYS A 31 -0.94 4.69 -12.16
N ASN A 32 0.20 4.44 -11.53
CA ASN A 32 0.29 4.49 -10.05
C ASN A 32 0.58 5.87 -9.42
N ASN A 33 0.70 6.94 -10.23
CA ASN A 33 1.18 8.24 -9.72
C ASN A 33 0.13 8.99 -8.89
N GLU A 34 -1.15 8.90 -9.28
CA GLU A 34 -2.25 9.53 -8.53
C GLU A 34 -2.43 8.90 -7.15
N ASP A 35 -2.28 7.58 -7.06
CA ASP A 35 -2.34 6.84 -5.79
C ASP A 35 -1.21 7.29 -4.84
N PHE A 36 0.03 7.41 -5.33
CA PHE A 36 1.15 7.87 -4.48
C PHE A 36 0.98 9.32 -4.04
N ILE A 37 0.49 10.20 -4.91
CA ILE A 37 0.21 11.60 -4.55
C ILE A 37 -0.81 11.66 -3.43
N LEU A 38 -1.94 10.97 -3.59
CA LEU A 38 -3.02 10.95 -2.60
C LEU A 38 -2.55 10.33 -1.27
N GLU A 39 -1.85 9.19 -1.32
CA GLU A 39 -1.27 8.57 -0.12
C GLU A 39 -0.27 9.50 0.59
N ASN A 40 0.65 10.16 -0.15
CA ASN A 40 1.65 11.04 0.44
C ASN A 40 1.03 12.33 1.01
N GLN A 41 -0.04 12.85 0.42
CA GLN A 41 -0.80 13.98 0.97
C GLN A 41 -1.45 13.59 2.30
N ILE A 42 -2.06 12.41 2.39
CA ILE A 42 -2.58 11.85 3.63
C ILE A 42 -1.46 11.70 4.67
N PHE A 43 -0.30 11.20 4.27
CA PHE A 43 0.85 11.06 5.16
C PHE A 43 1.38 12.40 5.67
N SER A 44 1.38 13.44 4.84
CA SER A 44 1.72 14.80 5.27
C SER A 44 0.81 15.29 6.38
N ILE A 45 -0.50 15.02 6.30
CA ILE A 45 -1.46 15.38 7.34
C ILE A 45 -1.21 14.57 8.62
N VAL A 46 -0.92 13.27 8.50
CA VAL A 46 -0.60 12.41 9.65
C VAL A 46 0.71 12.83 10.33
N CYS A 47 1.66 13.37 9.58
CA CYS A 47 2.90 13.91 10.15
C CYS A 47 2.66 15.12 11.07
N GLU A 48 1.60 15.91 10.81
CA GLU A 48 1.21 17.05 11.63
C GLU A 48 0.40 16.63 12.86
N ASP A 49 -0.57 15.73 12.68
CA ASP A 49 -1.38 15.18 13.76
C ASP A 49 -1.45 13.65 13.68
N ILE A 50 -0.65 13.01 14.53
CA ILE A 50 -0.55 11.55 14.65
C ILE A 50 -1.92 10.95 15.07
N LYS A 51 -2.69 11.68 15.89
CA LYS A 51 -3.95 11.21 16.48
C LYS A 51 -5.17 11.58 15.64
N ILE A 52 -4.96 12.15 14.45
CA ILE A 52 -6.06 12.54 13.56
C ILE A 52 -6.97 11.33 13.28
N SER A 53 -8.27 11.58 13.31
CA SER A 53 -9.26 10.58 12.92
C SER A 53 -9.34 10.46 11.39
N PRO A 54 -9.72 9.30 10.81
CA PRO A 54 -9.87 9.19 9.35
C PRO A 54 -10.83 10.23 8.75
N SER A 55 -11.91 10.57 9.46
CA SER A 55 -12.87 11.58 9.02
C SER A 55 -12.28 12.99 9.03
N ALA A 56 -11.50 13.33 10.06
CA ALA A 56 -10.79 14.61 10.11
C ALA A 56 -9.71 14.70 9.04
N CYS A 57 -9.02 13.61 8.74
CA CYS A 57 -8.03 13.54 7.66
C CYS A 57 -8.68 13.75 6.29
N ALA A 58 -9.82 13.12 6.02
CA ALA A 58 -10.61 13.36 4.80
C ALA A 58 -11.05 14.82 4.66
N TYR A 59 -11.45 15.45 5.76
CA TYR A 59 -11.79 16.88 5.78
C TYR A 59 -10.57 17.76 5.45
N GLU A 60 -9.42 17.51 6.06
CA GLU A 60 -8.16 18.24 5.76
C GLU A 60 -7.71 18.05 4.31
N MET A 61 -7.89 16.85 3.73
CA MET A 61 -7.64 16.59 2.31
C MET A 61 -8.50 17.49 1.41
N SER A 62 -9.77 17.66 1.75
CA SER A 62 -10.69 18.51 0.97
C SER A 62 -10.33 19.99 1.05
N ILE A 63 -9.85 20.46 2.20
CA ILE A 63 -9.48 21.87 2.41
C ILE A 63 -8.12 22.19 1.76
N ARG A 64 -7.10 21.40 2.06
CA ARG A 64 -5.71 21.73 1.73
C ARG A 64 -5.34 21.35 0.30
N PHE A 65 -5.81 20.20 -0.15
CA PHE A 65 -5.44 19.63 -1.44
C PHE A 65 -6.57 19.68 -2.47
N LYS A 66 -7.75 20.19 -2.08
CA LYS A 66 -8.96 20.25 -2.93
C LYS A 66 -9.35 18.88 -3.51
N GLN A 67 -9.04 17.81 -2.78
CA GLN A 67 -9.38 16.44 -3.16
C GLN A 67 -10.57 15.94 -2.33
N THR A 68 -11.58 15.40 -3.00
CA THR A 68 -12.71 14.74 -2.35
C THR A 68 -12.34 13.28 -2.10
N VAL A 69 -11.93 12.98 -0.86
CA VAL A 69 -11.60 11.62 -0.42
C VAL A 69 -12.58 11.24 0.68
N ASP A 70 -13.17 10.05 0.60
CA ASP A 70 -14.07 9.58 1.65
C ASP A 70 -13.30 8.98 2.85
N ARG A 71 -13.96 8.93 4.00
CA ARG A 71 -13.44 8.30 5.22
C ARG A 71 -13.02 6.84 4.95
N GLU A 72 -13.79 6.11 4.15
CA GLU A 72 -13.51 4.71 3.84
C GLU A 72 -12.22 4.54 3.04
N ASP A 73 -11.95 5.46 2.11
CA ASP A 73 -10.71 5.48 1.32
C ASP A 73 -9.49 5.74 2.20
N VAL A 74 -9.58 6.70 3.13
CA VAL A 74 -8.52 6.98 4.11
C VAL A 74 -8.26 5.74 4.97
N ILE A 75 -9.30 5.06 5.44
CA ILE A 75 -9.17 3.82 6.22
C ILE A 75 -8.49 2.73 5.40
N LYS A 76 -8.88 2.56 4.12
CA LYS A 76 -8.28 1.57 3.22
C LYS A 76 -6.79 1.80 3.04
N ILE A 77 -6.39 3.05 2.80
CA ILE A 77 -4.99 3.45 2.66
C ILE A 77 -4.21 3.19 3.96
N TRP A 78 -4.75 3.61 5.11
CA TRP A 78 -4.11 3.37 6.40
C TRP A 78 -3.96 1.89 6.72
N LYS A 79 -4.94 1.05 6.37
CA LYS A 79 -4.85 -0.40 6.53
C LYS A 79 -3.79 -1.00 5.62
N SER A 80 -3.75 -0.60 4.34
CA SER A 80 -2.77 -1.11 3.38
C SER A 80 -1.33 -0.86 3.82
N ARG A 81 -1.08 0.25 4.53
CA ARG A 81 0.26 0.66 5.01
C ARG A 81 0.47 0.47 6.50
N ARG A 82 -0.40 -0.29 7.17
CA ARG A 82 -0.38 -0.60 8.62
C ARG A 82 -0.44 0.61 9.57
N LEU A 83 -0.64 1.82 9.04
CA LEU A 83 -0.86 3.05 9.81
C LEU A 83 -2.22 3.07 10.52
N GLY A 84 -3.13 2.16 10.18
CA GLY A 84 -4.42 2.02 10.87
C GLY A 84 -4.32 1.60 12.34
N ASN A 85 -3.18 1.04 12.78
CA ASN A 85 -2.93 0.70 14.18
C ASN A 85 -2.25 1.87 14.91
N PRO A 86 -2.89 2.48 15.93
CA PRO A 86 -2.33 3.62 16.66
C PRO A 86 -0.94 3.35 17.26
N LYS A 87 -0.71 2.14 17.79
CA LYS A 87 0.59 1.78 18.40
C LYS A 87 1.71 1.75 17.36
N ILE A 88 1.43 1.18 16.18
CA ILE A 88 2.40 1.11 15.07
C ILE A 88 2.71 2.53 14.60
N ARG A 89 1.67 3.36 14.44
CA ARG A 89 1.81 4.76 14.04
C ARG A 89 2.64 5.57 15.03
N GLU A 90 2.40 5.43 16.34
CA GLU A 90 3.19 6.09 17.39
C GLU A 90 4.66 5.65 17.35
N ASN A 91 4.93 4.35 17.19
CA ASN A 91 6.30 3.83 17.10
C ASN A 91 7.05 4.39 15.88
N VAL A 92 6.40 4.43 14.71
CA VAL A 92 7.00 4.97 13.47
C VAL A 92 7.26 6.46 13.62
N MET A 93 6.29 7.21 14.13
CA MET A 93 6.44 8.64 14.33
C MET A 93 7.50 8.97 15.40
N ALA A 94 7.68 8.13 16.41
CA ALA A 94 8.78 8.28 17.37
C ALA A 94 10.15 8.15 16.69
N TRP A 95 10.31 7.14 15.82
CA TRP A 95 11.52 6.96 15.02
C TRP A 95 11.75 8.12 14.04
N VAL A 96 10.72 8.54 13.30
CA VAL A 96 10.77 9.70 12.40
C VAL A 96 11.18 10.97 13.17
N ASN A 97 10.54 11.25 14.29
CA ASN A 97 10.83 12.44 15.10
C ASN A 97 12.25 12.44 15.67
N GLU A 98 12.79 11.28 16.03
CA GLU A 98 14.19 11.14 16.46
C GLU A 98 15.17 11.53 15.34
N ILE A 99 14.94 11.05 14.12
CA ILE A 99 15.78 11.38 12.96
C ILE A 99 15.66 12.87 12.61
N VAL A 100 14.42 13.38 12.46
CA VAL A 100 14.17 14.76 12.06
C VAL A 100 14.72 15.74 13.11
N LYS A 101 14.76 15.38 14.39
CA LYS A 101 15.36 16.21 15.45
C LYS A 101 16.84 16.49 15.20
N TYR A 102 17.61 15.50 14.75
CA TYR A 102 19.05 15.65 14.53
C TYR A 102 19.39 16.09 13.10
N PHE A 103 18.48 15.91 12.14
CA PHE A 103 18.69 16.25 10.74
C PHE A 103 19.10 17.71 10.52
N GLY A 104 18.38 18.68 11.10
CA GLY A 104 18.71 20.11 10.91
C GLY A 104 20.10 20.49 11.44
N GLY A 105 20.55 19.86 12.53
CA GLY A 105 21.90 20.03 13.06
C GLY A 105 22.95 19.39 12.15
N ALA A 106 22.67 18.20 11.63
CA ALA A 106 23.53 17.48 10.70
C ALA A 106 23.74 18.27 9.40
N VAL A 107 22.67 18.81 8.80
CA VAL A 107 22.75 19.66 7.60
C VAL A 107 23.55 20.93 7.85
N ASN A 108 23.47 21.51 9.04
CA ASN A 108 24.26 22.69 9.43
C ASN A 108 25.74 22.37 9.73
N GLY A 109 26.16 21.10 9.68
CA GLY A 109 27.54 20.68 9.93
C GLY A 109 27.88 20.38 11.40
N ASP A 110 26.90 20.18 12.28
CA ASP A 110 27.16 19.70 13.64
C ASP A 110 27.41 18.18 13.64
N LYS A 111 28.68 17.80 13.84
CA LYS A 111 29.13 16.41 13.89
C LYS A 111 28.40 15.58 14.95
N LYS A 112 28.10 16.14 16.13
CA LYS A 112 27.37 15.40 17.18
C LYS A 112 25.94 15.08 16.77
N SER A 113 25.31 16.01 16.06
CA SER A 113 23.99 15.80 15.48
C SER A 113 24.04 14.78 14.34
N PHE A 114 25.08 14.82 13.48
CA PHE A 114 25.27 13.83 12.43
C PHE A 114 25.46 12.41 12.96
N ASP A 115 26.30 12.21 13.99
CA ASP A 115 26.53 10.89 14.57
C ASP A 115 25.24 10.29 15.15
N LYS A 116 24.43 11.10 15.86
CA LYS A 116 23.12 10.67 16.39
C LYS A 116 22.09 10.42 15.29
N PHE A 117 22.12 11.21 14.21
CA PHE A 117 21.29 11.00 13.03
C PHE A 117 21.61 9.66 12.35
N GLU A 118 22.90 9.35 12.16
CA GLU A 118 23.36 8.07 11.60
C GLU A 118 23.01 6.88 12.50
N GLU A 119 23.15 7.02 13.83
CA GLU A 119 22.70 5.99 14.76
C GLU A 119 21.19 5.75 14.67
N ALA A 120 20.37 6.81 14.64
CA ALA A 120 18.92 6.70 14.53
C ALA A 120 18.48 6.10 13.19
N ARG A 121 19.14 6.48 12.08
CA ARG A 121 18.91 5.92 10.74
C ARG A 121 19.11 4.42 10.70
N ASN A 122 20.15 3.90 11.35
CA ASN A 122 20.51 2.49 11.29
C ASN A 122 19.76 1.62 12.33
N ARG A 123 18.92 2.22 13.19
CA ARG A 123 18.04 1.45 14.07
C ARG A 123 16.93 0.82 13.23
N LEU A 124 16.88 -0.52 13.27
CA LEU A 124 15.78 -1.28 12.69
C LEU A 124 14.47 -0.89 13.38
N ILE A 125 13.45 -0.58 12.58
CA ILE A 125 12.07 -0.45 13.04
C ILE A 125 11.61 -1.87 13.36
N LYS A 126 11.62 -2.22 14.65
CA LYS A 126 11.58 -3.62 15.10
C LYS A 126 10.25 -4.33 14.95
N ASP A 127 9.15 -3.67 14.61
CA ASP A 127 7.84 -4.31 14.67
C ASP A 127 7.01 -4.12 13.39
N GLY A 128 6.79 -5.24 12.68
CA GLY A 128 5.60 -5.43 11.87
C GLY A 128 5.54 -4.74 10.52
N TYR A 129 6.64 -4.27 9.93
CA TYR A 129 6.67 -3.76 8.55
C TYR A 129 7.10 -4.86 7.58
N LYS A 130 6.38 -5.03 6.46
CA LYS A 130 6.90 -5.83 5.32
C LYS A 130 8.07 -5.06 4.69
N LYS A 131 8.96 -5.75 3.96
CA LYS A 131 10.12 -5.17 3.23
C LYS A 131 9.74 -3.94 2.36
N HIS A 132 8.49 -3.88 1.89
CA HIS A 132 7.97 -2.82 1.00
C HIS A 132 7.05 -1.78 1.68
N ASP A 133 6.75 -1.90 2.99
CA ASP A 133 5.88 -0.95 3.73
C ASP A 133 6.66 0.30 4.22
N ASP A 134 7.78 0.61 3.57
CA ASP A 134 8.89 1.36 4.14
C ASP A 134 8.52 2.80 4.58
N PRO A 135 8.71 3.20 5.86
CA PRO A 135 8.26 4.50 6.37
C PRO A 135 9.12 5.69 5.92
N TYR A 136 10.04 5.52 4.97
CA TYR A 136 10.85 6.63 4.45
C TYR A 136 10.03 7.70 3.75
N ARG A 137 8.84 7.37 3.22
CA ARG A 137 7.90 8.38 2.70
C ARG A 137 7.46 9.36 3.80
N LEU A 138 7.02 8.82 4.95
CA LEU A 138 6.68 9.62 6.13
C LEU A 138 7.88 10.40 6.64
N LEU A 139 9.07 9.80 6.65
CA LEU A 139 10.30 10.46 7.07
C LEU A 139 10.63 11.68 6.19
N LEU A 140 10.65 11.53 4.87
CA LEU A 140 10.93 12.64 3.95
C LEU A 140 9.90 13.76 4.12
N LEU A 141 8.61 13.43 4.16
CA LEU A 141 7.55 14.42 4.36
C LEU A 141 7.72 15.16 5.71
N ALA A 142 8.06 14.44 6.79
CA ALA A 142 8.30 15.04 8.10
C ALA A 142 9.54 15.95 8.11
N ILE A 143 10.59 15.62 7.35
CA ILE A 143 11.78 16.46 7.20
C ILE A 143 11.41 17.78 6.52
N TYR A 144 10.71 17.72 5.38
CA TYR A 144 10.29 18.92 4.63
C TYR A 144 9.28 19.76 5.40
N HIS A 145 8.38 19.13 6.16
CA HIS A 145 7.43 19.85 7.00
C HIS A 145 8.13 20.58 8.16
N LYS A 146 9.10 19.94 8.82
CA LYS A 146 9.81 20.53 9.97
C LYS A 146 10.89 21.55 9.58
N TYR A 147 11.45 21.42 8.38
CA TYR A 147 12.47 22.32 7.84
C TYR A 147 12.04 22.82 6.46
N PRO A 148 11.04 23.71 6.37
CA PRO A 148 10.59 24.24 5.09
C PRO A 148 11.68 24.99 4.33
N GLU A 149 12.76 25.41 5.02
CA GLU A 149 13.88 26.11 4.40
C GLU A 149 14.70 25.22 3.45
N ILE A 150 14.59 23.89 3.53
CA ILE A 150 15.29 22.97 2.62
C ILE A 150 14.65 22.94 1.23
N ASP A 151 13.38 23.33 1.12
CA ASP A 151 12.61 23.30 -0.13
C ASP A 151 12.88 24.54 -1.00
N LEU A 152 14.17 24.81 -1.26
CA LEU A 152 14.62 25.94 -2.05
C LEU A 152 14.28 25.80 -3.54
N PHE A 153 14.05 24.58 -4.02
CA PHE A 153 13.85 24.24 -5.44
C PHE A 153 12.45 23.66 -5.74
N ASP A 154 11.49 23.76 -4.82
CA ASP A 154 10.12 23.21 -4.94
C ASP A 154 10.10 21.69 -5.20
N ASP A 155 10.97 20.99 -4.49
CA ASP A 155 11.16 19.54 -4.55
C ASP A 155 10.07 18.78 -3.77
N LEU A 156 9.37 19.45 -2.85
CA LEU A 156 8.24 18.86 -2.13
C LEU A 156 7.15 18.33 -3.08
N SER A 157 6.87 19.07 -4.16
CA SER A 157 5.90 18.67 -5.19
C SER A 157 6.26 17.32 -5.86
N LYS A 158 7.55 17.03 -5.99
CA LYS A 158 8.08 15.79 -6.56
C LYS A 158 8.11 14.67 -5.53
N ILE A 159 8.39 14.98 -4.27
CA ILE A 159 8.37 14.01 -3.16
C ILE A 159 6.98 13.41 -2.98
N PHE A 160 5.91 14.18 -3.19
CA PHE A 160 4.54 13.64 -3.19
C PHE A 160 4.34 12.51 -4.21
N GLN A 161 5.19 12.41 -5.23
CA GLN A 161 5.09 11.40 -6.29
C GLN A 161 6.00 10.20 -6.04
N PHE A 162 6.72 10.15 -4.92
CA PHE A 162 7.66 9.07 -4.62
C PHE A 162 6.97 7.88 -3.96
N GLY A 163 7.32 6.69 -4.46
CA GLY A 163 7.06 5.41 -3.79
C GLY A 163 8.08 5.12 -2.69
N GLY A 164 7.84 4.06 -1.90
CA GLY A 164 8.63 3.75 -0.70
C GLY A 164 10.11 3.56 -0.96
N ILE A 165 10.43 2.75 -1.98
CA ILE A 165 11.81 2.44 -2.36
C ILE A 165 12.55 3.69 -2.84
N PHE A 166 11.93 4.50 -3.72
CA PHE A 166 12.52 5.76 -4.16
C PHE A 166 12.80 6.70 -2.98
N SER A 167 11.84 6.85 -2.05
CA SER A 167 12.02 7.68 -0.85
C SER A 167 13.19 7.21 0.02
N LYS A 168 13.35 5.89 0.21
CA LYS A 168 14.45 5.29 0.98
C LYS A 168 15.81 5.62 0.36
N TYR A 169 15.99 5.33 -0.93
CA TYR A 169 17.28 5.55 -1.60
C TYR A 169 17.60 7.03 -1.74
N PHE A 170 16.62 7.87 -2.06
CA PHE A 170 16.81 9.33 -2.07
C PHE A 170 17.25 9.85 -0.70
N PHE A 171 16.64 9.37 0.39
CA PHE A 171 17.05 9.73 1.74
C PHE A 171 18.49 9.29 2.06
N TYR A 172 18.91 8.11 1.59
CA TYR A 172 20.30 7.66 1.73
C TYR A 172 21.27 8.52 0.95
N ASP A 173 20.97 8.84 -0.30
CA ASP A 173 21.80 9.73 -1.09
C ASP A 173 21.92 11.10 -0.43
N PHE A 174 20.82 11.64 0.10
CA PHE A 174 20.82 12.92 0.81
C PHE A 174 21.71 12.88 2.07
N ALA A 175 21.64 11.79 2.85
CA ALA A 175 22.53 11.59 3.99
C ALA A 175 24.00 11.47 3.57
N ASP A 176 24.27 10.77 2.46
CA ASP A 176 25.62 10.59 1.93
C ASP A 176 26.19 11.92 1.38
N THR A 177 25.36 12.78 0.77
CA THR A 177 25.71 14.16 0.39
C THR A 177 26.16 14.99 1.59
N ILE A 178 25.44 14.92 2.72
CA ILE A 178 25.85 15.60 3.97
C ILE A 178 27.21 15.08 4.43
N SER A 179 27.41 13.76 4.36
CA SER A 179 28.67 13.10 4.74
C SER A 179 29.83 13.56 3.86
N ASP A 180 29.62 13.67 2.55
CA ASP A 180 30.63 14.03 1.57
C ASP A 180 31.03 15.50 1.66
N VAL A 181 30.07 16.42 1.81
CA VAL A 181 30.34 17.87 1.90
C VAL A 181 31.11 18.24 3.16
N TYR A 182 30.78 17.63 4.30
CA TYR A 182 31.45 17.90 5.58
C TYR A 182 32.60 16.93 5.91
N GLY A 183 32.81 15.90 5.10
CA GLY A 183 33.82 14.86 5.35
C GLY A 183 33.53 14.01 6.60
N PHE A 184 32.27 13.87 6.98
CA PHE A 184 31.88 12.99 8.08
C PHE A 184 32.04 11.52 7.69
N VAL A 185 32.33 10.66 8.66
CA VAL A 185 32.49 9.23 8.41
C VAL A 185 31.12 8.55 8.56
N SER A 186 30.40 8.40 7.44
CA SER A 186 29.19 7.57 7.38
C SER A 186 29.48 6.14 7.88
N LEU A 187 28.53 5.53 8.60
CA LEU A 187 28.64 4.15 9.08
C LEU A 187 28.76 3.15 7.92
N ARG A 188 28.24 3.49 6.73
CA ARG A 188 28.44 2.73 5.48
C ARG A 188 29.92 2.68 5.08
N ASN A 189 30.64 3.78 5.28
CA ASN A 189 32.08 3.91 4.99
C ASN A 189 32.99 3.34 6.09
N LYS A 190 32.48 3.12 7.32
CA LYS A 190 33.26 2.48 8.41
C LYS A 190 33.66 1.03 8.10
N LYS A 191 32.97 0.33 7.20
CA LYS A 191 33.34 -1.03 6.79
C LYS A 191 34.56 -1.10 5.85
N GLN A 192 35.08 0.03 5.34
CA GLN A 192 36.23 0.03 4.42
C GLN A 192 37.41 0.92 4.85
N ASN A 193 37.27 1.78 5.86
CA ASN A 193 38.36 2.63 6.35
C ASN A 193 39.34 1.93 7.31
N ASN A 194 39.92 0.81 6.85
CA ASN A 194 41.18 0.28 7.37
C ASN A 194 42.22 0.25 6.25
N LYS A 195 42.57 1.43 5.72
CA LYS A 195 43.87 1.70 5.07
C LYS A 195 44.08 3.21 4.92
N GLN A 196 45.34 3.59 5.09
CA GLN A 196 45.85 4.89 5.52
C GLN A 196 46.22 5.85 4.38
N ASN A 197 46.37 7.12 4.78
CA ASN A 197 47.37 8.13 4.40
C ASN A 197 47.36 8.81 3.01
N ASN A 198 47.22 10.14 3.09
CA ASN A 198 47.67 11.24 2.22
C ASN A 198 48.50 10.93 0.97
N LYS A 199 47.95 11.26 -0.21
CA LYS A 199 48.44 12.27 -1.18
C LYS A 199 47.41 12.39 -2.33
N LEU A 200 47.02 13.62 -2.70
CA LEU A 200 46.12 13.89 -3.84
C LEU A 200 46.73 13.43 -5.18
N SER A 201 45.86 13.14 -6.17
CA SER A 201 46.08 12.63 -7.55
C SER A 201 46.00 11.11 -7.82
N ALA A 202 45.95 10.23 -6.81
CA ALA A 202 45.53 8.82 -6.99
C ALA A 202 44.48 8.41 -5.96
N ALA A 203 44.62 8.93 -4.73
CA ALA A 203 43.64 8.74 -3.66
C ALA A 203 42.27 9.38 -3.98
N GLU A 204 42.21 10.43 -4.81
CA GLU A 204 40.94 11.03 -5.25
C GLU A 204 40.24 10.16 -6.30
N LEU A 205 41.00 9.54 -7.20
CA LEU A 205 40.48 8.58 -8.17
C LEU A 205 39.98 7.32 -7.47
N GLU A 206 40.74 6.78 -6.50
CA GLU A 206 40.29 5.64 -5.68
C GLU A 206 39.02 5.98 -4.89
N LYS A 207 38.96 7.15 -4.24
CA LYS A 207 37.72 7.59 -3.57
C LYS A 207 36.56 7.71 -4.54
N ARG A 208 36.79 8.23 -5.75
CA ARG A 208 35.74 8.37 -6.77
C ARG A 208 35.27 7.02 -7.28
N VAL A 209 36.18 6.07 -7.50
CA VAL A 209 35.84 4.69 -7.88
C VAL A 209 35.01 4.02 -6.79
N ILE A 210 35.40 4.13 -5.52
CA ILE A 210 34.63 3.58 -4.39
C ILE A 210 33.25 4.21 -4.31
N GLN A 211 33.14 5.54 -4.48
CA GLN A 211 31.84 6.23 -4.53
C GLN A 211 30.98 5.70 -5.68
N LEU A 212 31.54 5.56 -6.88
CA LEU A 212 30.82 5.05 -8.05
C LEU A 212 30.40 3.60 -7.89
N GLU A 213 31.24 2.74 -7.31
CA GLU A 213 30.91 1.35 -6.99
C GLU A 213 29.78 1.25 -5.96
N ASN A 214 29.83 2.09 -4.91
CA ASN A 214 28.77 2.16 -3.91
C ASN A 214 27.45 2.67 -4.50
N MET A 215 27.50 3.71 -5.33
CA MET A 215 26.33 4.22 -6.05
C MET A 215 25.76 3.16 -7.00
N HIS A 216 26.62 2.47 -7.76
CA HIS A 216 26.21 1.42 -8.69
C HIS A 216 25.55 0.26 -7.94
N LYS A 217 26.16 -0.18 -6.84
CA LYS A 217 25.59 -1.23 -5.98
C LYS A 217 24.24 -0.79 -5.42
N SER A 218 24.16 0.41 -4.84
CA SER A 218 22.91 0.94 -4.28
C SER A 218 21.81 1.06 -5.34
N THR A 219 22.17 1.42 -6.58
CA THR A 219 21.23 1.49 -7.71
C THR A 219 20.79 0.10 -8.17
N ASN A 220 21.69 -0.88 -8.20
CA ASN A 220 21.32 -2.26 -8.54
C ASN A 220 20.43 -2.89 -7.46
N ASP A 221 20.76 -2.70 -6.19
CA ASP A 221 19.94 -3.13 -5.05
C ASP A 221 18.54 -2.48 -5.12
N MET A 222 18.47 -1.20 -5.50
CA MET A 222 17.21 -0.50 -5.74
C MET A 222 16.41 -1.09 -6.89
N LEU A 223 17.04 -1.42 -8.02
CA LEU A 223 16.37 -2.03 -9.17
C LEU A 223 15.82 -3.42 -8.83
N GLU A 224 16.57 -4.23 -8.09
CA GLU A 224 16.11 -5.53 -7.62
C GLU A 224 14.92 -5.39 -6.66
N GLU A 225 14.99 -4.49 -5.67
CA GLU A 225 13.86 -4.24 -4.76
C GLU A 225 12.62 -3.72 -5.52
N LEU A 226 12.80 -2.86 -6.54
CA LEU A 226 11.70 -2.37 -7.39
C LEU A 226 11.09 -3.50 -8.24
N GLN A 227 11.90 -4.41 -8.77
CA GLN A 227 11.41 -5.56 -9.53
C GLN A 227 10.60 -6.50 -8.63
N GLU A 228 11.06 -6.75 -7.40
CA GLU A 228 10.31 -7.52 -6.41
C GLU A 228 8.98 -6.84 -6.06
N GLU A 229 8.98 -5.53 -5.78
CA GLU A 229 7.74 -4.78 -5.49
C GLU A 229 6.77 -4.83 -6.67
N PHE A 230 7.28 -4.67 -7.90
CA PHE A 230 6.46 -4.75 -9.11
C PHE A 230 5.83 -6.14 -9.28
N ALA A 231 6.58 -7.22 -9.03
CA ALA A 231 6.04 -8.57 -9.09
C ALA A 231 4.90 -8.79 -8.08
N VAL A 232 5.05 -8.28 -6.85
CA VAL A 232 4.00 -8.35 -5.83
C VAL A 232 2.77 -7.55 -6.24
N GLN A 233 2.95 -6.30 -6.69
CA GLN A 233 1.86 -5.44 -7.16
C GLN A 233 1.13 -6.04 -8.36
N LEU A 234 1.86 -6.67 -9.28
CA LEU A 234 1.28 -7.32 -10.45
C LEU A 234 0.38 -8.49 -10.03
N GLU A 235 0.81 -9.31 -9.09
CA GLU A 235 -0.02 -10.40 -8.56
C GLU A 235 -1.25 -9.88 -7.80
N GLU A 236 -1.09 -8.85 -6.97
CA GLU A 236 -2.22 -8.19 -6.29
C GLU A 236 -3.21 -7.59 -7.30
N SER A 237 -2.72 -6.95 -8.37
CA SER A 237 -3.55 -6.39 -9.44
C SER A 237 -4.34 -7.47 -10.17
N LYS A 238 -3.71 -8.60 -10.52
CA LYS A 238 -4.40 -9.74 -11.14
C LYS A 238 -5.53 -10.26 -10.24
N VAL A 239 -5.26 -10.43 -8.96
CA VAL A 239 -6.26 -10.91 -8.00
C VAL A 239 -7.40 -9.92 -7.85
N ASN A 240 -7.12 -8.61 -7.78
CA ASN A 240 -8.13 -7.57 -7.70
C ASN A 240 -9.00 -7.51 -8.97
N GLU A 241 -8.39 -7.59 -10.17
CA GLU A 241 -9.12 -7.62 -11.44
C GLU A 241 -10.02 -8.86 -11.55
N MET A 242 -9.52 -10.04 -11.16
CA MET A 242 -10.36 -11.25 -11.10
C MET A 242 -11.50 -11.11 -10.11
N THR A 243 -11.24 -10.56 -8.92
CA THR A 243 -12.26 -10.33 -7.90
C THR A 243 -13.34 -9.37 -8.39
N ASP A 244 -12.96 -8.28 -9.05
CA ASP A 244 -13.89 -7.31 -9.65
C ASP A 244 -14.68 -7.93 -10.82
N PHE A 245 -14.03 -8.75 -11.66
CA PHE A 245 -14.71 -9.46 -12.74
C PHE A 245 -15.80 -10.41 -12.21
N PHE A 246 -15.48 -11.26 -11.24
CA PHE A 246 -16.48 -12.16 -10.63
C PHE A 246 -17.50 -11.41 -9.78
N GLY A 247 -17.12 -10.30 -9.15
CA GLY A 247 -18.03 -9.40 -8.45
C GLY A 247 -19.08 -8.80 -9.40
N LYS A 248 -18.67 -8.38 -10.60
CA LYS A 248 -19.58 -7.92 -11.66
C LYS A 248 -20.50 -9.03 -12.12
N LEU A 249 -19.99 -10.25 -12.36
CA LEU A 249 -20.83 -11.39 -12.73
C LEU A 249 -21.93 -11.66 -11.71
N ASN A 250 -21.69 -11.41 -10.43
CA ASN A 250 -22.68 -11.57 -9.37
C ASN A 250 -23.41 -10.28 -8.96
N SER A 251 -23.27 -9.20 -9.73
CA SER A 251 -23.98 -7.95 -9.45
C SER A 251 -25.42 -8.00 -9.97
N GLU A 252 -26.31 -7.26 -9.31
CA GLU A 252 -27.72 -7.14 -9.71
C GLU A 252 -27.87 -6.59 -11.14
N LYS A 253 -26.92 -5.73 -11.58
CA LYS A 253 -26.89 -5.16 -12.93
C LYS A 253 -26.85 -6.22 -14.03
N TYR A 254 -26.16 -7.33 -13.77
CA TYR A 254 -26.06 -8.45 -14.71
C TYR A 254 -26.95 -9.62 -14.32
N GLY A 255 -27.83 -9.46 -13.33
CA GLY A 255 -28.81 -10.48 -12.93
C GLY A 255 -28.26 -11.58 -12.03
N CYS A 256 -27.15 -11.35 -11.31
CA CYS A 256 -26.54 -12.37 -10.44
C CYS A 256 -26.24 -13.69 -11.19
N LEU A 257 -25.55 -13.60 -12.34
CA LEU A 257 -25.32 -14.72 -13.26
C LEU A 257 -24.73 -15.96 -12.58
N LEU A 258 -23.86 -15.77 -11.58
CA LEU A 258 -23.28 -16.90 -10.85
C LEU A 258 -24.35 -17.70 -10.09
N ASP A 259 -25.32 -17.01 -9.49
CA ASP A 259 -26.45 -17.62 -8.78
C ASP A 259 -27.38 -18.34 -9.77
N GLU A 260 -27.67 -17.70 -10.90
CA GLU A 260 -28.49 -18.30 -11.97
C GLU A 260 -27.87 -19.59 -12.53
N LEU A 261 -26.55 -19.63 -12.72
CA LEU A 261 -25.84 -20.84 -13.13
C LEU A 261 -26.06 -22.00 -12.16
N LEU A 262 -26.06 -21.73 -10.84
CA LEU A 262 -26.33 -22.74 -9.82
C LEU A 262 -27.79 -23.19 -9.83
N VAL A 263 -28.74 -22.26 -9.99
CA VAL A 263 -30.18 -22.55 -10.06
C VAL A 263 -30.49 -23.41 -11.29
N ILE A 264 -29.99 -23.04 -12.48
CA ILE A 264 -30.18 -23.80 -13.71
C ILE A 264 -29.57 -25.20 -13.56
N ARG A 265 -28.35 -25.32 -13.04
CA ARG A 265 -27.70 -26.62 -12.80
C ARG A 265 -28.50 -27.51 -11.85
N LYS A 266 -29.08 -26.95 -10.78
CA LYS A 266 -29.95 -27.68 -9.84
C LYS A 266 -31.25 -28.12 -10.52
N GLY A 267 -31.89 -27.25 -11.28
CA GLY A 267 -33.10 -27.54 -12.04
C GLY A 267 -32.91 -28.65 -13.08
N VAL A 268 -31.83 -28.59 -13.84
CA VAL A 268 -31.47 -29.60 -14.86
C VAL A 268 -31.21 -30.97 -14.23
N ARG A 269 -30.51 -31.01 -13.09
CA ARG A 269 -30.31 -32.25 -12.33
C ARG A 269 -31.63 -32.83 -11.83
N LYS A 270 -32.60 -31.99 -11.45
CA LYS A 270 -33.92 -32.43 -11.02
C LYS A 270 -34.72 -33.02 -12.19
N LEU A 271 -34.77 -32.33 -13.33
CA LEU A 271 -35.45 -32.80 -14.54
C LEU A 271 -34.88 -34.13 -15.05
N ARG A 272 -33.55 -34.31 -15.00
CA ARG A 272 -32.90 -35.60 -15.32
C ARG A 272 -33.30 -36.72 -14.37
N LYS A 273 -33.50 -36.44 -13.07
CA LYS A 273 -33.95 -37.43 -12.08
C LYS A 273 -35.40 -37.83 -12.27
N GLU A 274 -36.22 -36.92 -12.79
CA GLU A 274 -37.65 -37.13 -13.08
C GLU A 274 -37.89 -37.79 -14.45
N ASN A 275 -36.83 -38.26 -15.14
CA ASN A 275 -36.87 -38.85 -16.49
C ASN A 275 -37.56 -37.97 -17.54
N TYR A 276 -37.48 -36.64 -17.38
CA TYR A 276 -38.05 -35.71 -18.35
C TYR A 276 -37.13 -35.57 -19.57
N GLU A 277 -37.67 -35.78 -20.78
CA GLU A 277 -36.93 -35.58 -22.02
C GLU A 277 -36.87 -34.08 -22.36
N LEU A 278 -35.66 -33.53 -22.28
CA LEU A 278 -35.39 -32.14 -22.62
C LEU A 278 -35.29 -31.98 -24.15
N PRO A 279 -35.89 -30.92 -24.74
CA PRO A 279 -35.71 -30.58 -26.15
C PRO A 279 -34.24 -30.49 -26.55
N ILE A 280 -33.91 -31.01 -27.74
CA ILE A 280 -32.53 -31.09 -28.24
C ILE A 280 -31.95 -29.67 -28.42
N GLU A 281 -32.78 -28.69 -28.74
CA GLU A 281 -32.42 -27.28 -28.88
C GLU A 281 -31.89 -26.68 -27.57
N LEU A 282 -32.37 -27.17 -26.41
CA LEU A 282 -31.91 -26.72 -25.10
C LEU A 282 -30.61 -27.42 -24.67
N SER A 283 -30.26 -28.56 -25.28
CA SER A 283 -29.06 -29.33 -24.90
C SER A 283 -27.77 -28.50 -24.99
N GLY A 284 -27.65 -27.66 -26.02
CA GLY A 284 -26.49 -26.78 -26.20
C GLY A 284 -26.34 -25.74 -25.09
N VAL A 285 -27.46 -25.14 -24.65
CA VAL A 285 -27.49 -24.18 -23.55
C VAL A 285 -27.09 -24.86 -22.24
N LEU A 286 -27.57 -26.08 -22.00
CA LEU A 286 -27.22 -26.83 -20.80
C LEU A 286 -25.75 -27.21 -20.74
N ILE A 287 -25.16 -27.59 -21.88
CA ILE A 287 -23.72 -27.84 -21.99
C ILE A 287 -22.95 -26.56 -21.70
N MET A 288 -23.39 -25.41 -22.23
CA MET A 288 -22.77 -24.11 -21.96
C MET A 288 -22.82 -23.78 -20.46
N VAL A 289 -23.96 -23.95 -19.79
CA VAL A 289 -24.09 -23.74 -18.34
C VAL A 289 -23.18 -24.67 -17.54
N ASP A 290 -23.09 -25.95 -17.91
CA ASP A 290 -22.17 -26.90 -17.25
C ASP A 290 -20.71 -26.50 -17.44
N LYS A 291 -20.33 -26.01 -18.64
CA LYS A 291 -18.97 -25.54 -18.94
C LYS A 291 -18.63 -24.23 -18.23
N LEU A 292 -19.55 -23.28 -18.19
CA LEU A 292 -19.40 -22.03 -17.43
C LEU A 292 -19.30 -22.31 -15.94
N THR A 293 -20.13 -23.22 -15.40
CA THR A 293 -20.03 -23.62 -14.00
C THR A 293 -18.69 -24.27 -13.70
N LYS A 294 -18.19 -25.14 -14.59
CA LYS A 294 -16.84 -25.71 -14.45
C LYS A 294 -15.76 -24.64 -14.50
N PHE A 295 -15.85 -23.68 -15.43
CA PHE A 295 -14.92 -22.56 -15.51
C PHE A 295 -14.87 -21.76 -14.20
N VAL A 296 -16.01 -21.45 -13.59
CA VAL A 296 -16.06 -20.76 -12.28
C VAL A 296 -15.37 -21.60 -11.20
N GLN A 297 -15.63 -22.92 -11.16
CA GLN A 297 -15.01 -23.84 -10.21
C GLN A 297 -13.50 -24.01 -10.44
N ASP A 298 -13.05 -24.07 -11.69
CA ASP A 298 -11.64 -24.21 -12.08
C ASP A 298 -10.83 -22.94 -11.73
N ASN A 299 -11.50 -21.79 -11.59
CA ASN A 299 -10.92 -20.55 -11.05
C ASN A 299 -11.02 -20.45 -9.52
N HIS A 300 -11.40 -21.55 -8.84
CA HIS A 300 -11.53 -21.62 -7.37
C HIS A 300 -12.51 -20.59 -6.78
N ILE A 301 -13.55 -20.26 -7.56
CA ILE A 301 -14.65 -19.39 -7.13
C ILE A 301 -15.78 -20.27 -6.63
N ASP A 302 -15.94 -20.31 -5.30
CA ASP A 302 -16.85 -21.22 -4.62
C ASP A 302 -17.99 -20.44 -3.92
N PRO A 303 -19.21 -21.00 -3.89
CA PRO A 303 -20.30 -20.44 -3.13
C PRO A 303 -20.06 -20.61 -1.61
N ILE A 304 -20.36 -19.58 -0.82
CA ILE A 304 -20.19 -19.57 0.64
C ILE A 304 -21.31 -20.38 1.32
N MET A 305 -22.55 -20.21 0.85
CA MET A 305 -23.74 -20.90 1.33
C MET A 305 -24.42 -21.72 0.22
N LYS A 306 -25.38 -22.56 0.58
CA LYS A 306 -26.20 -23.30 -0.39
C LYS A 306 -27.50 -22.55 -0.65
N ILE A 307 -27.87 -22.44 -1.92
CA ILE A 307 -29.15 -21.81 -2.34
C ILE A 307 -30.34 -22.63 -1.81
N ASP A 308 -31.34 -21.94 -1.29
CA ASP A 308 -32.54 -22.45 -0.62
C ASP A 308 -32.30 -23.16 0.72
N ASP A 309 -31.10 -23.06 1.30
CA ASP A 309 -30.83 -23.62 2.62
C ASP A 309 -31.57 -22.82 3.70
N ILE A 310 -32.16 -23.51 4.67
CA ILE A 310 -32.85 -22.90 5.80
C ILE A 310 -31.92 -22.94 7.00
N LYS A 311 -31.62 -21.78 7.58
CA LYS A 311 -30.71 -21.65 8.71
C LYS A 311 -31.30 -20.76 9.79
N GLU A 312 -30.88 -21.03 11.02
CA GLU A 312 -31.12 -20.16 12.15
C GLU A 312 -29.91 -19.22 12.28
N VAL A 313 -30.16 -17.91 12.30
CA VAL A 313 -29.13 -16.87 12.41
C VAL A 313 -29.40 -15.97 13.61
N ASN A 314 -28.34 -15.58 14.30
CA ASN A 314 -28.38 -14.56 15.35
C ASN A 314 -27.84 -13.21 14.83
N LEU A 315 -27.83 -12.19 15.70
CA LEU A 315 -27.33 -10.86 15.35
C LEU A 315 -25.86 -10.86 14.86
N THR A 316 -25.00 -11.71 15.42
CA THR A 316 -23.58 -11.79 15.00
C THR A 316 -23.39 -12.46 13.64
N ASP A 317 -24.25 -13.42 13.28
CA ASP A 317 -24.20 -14.10 11.98
C ASP A 317 -24.68 -13.18 10.85
N VAL A 318 -25.59 -12.25 11.17
CA VAL A 318 -26.10 -11.24 10.23
C VAL A 318 -25.03 -10.20 9.84
N GLU A 319 -23.99 -9.99 10.63
CA GLU A 319 -22.89 -9.10 10.24
C GLU A 319 -22.16 -9.56 8.97
N PHE A 320 -22.20 -10.87 8.69
CA PHE A 320 -21.51 -11.50 7.56
C PHE A 320 -22.42 -11.79 6.35
N CYS A 321 -23.71 -11.48 6.43
CA CYS A 321 -24.66 -11.65 5.34
C CYS A 321 -25.59 -10.44 5.18
N HIS A 322 -26.25 -10.33 4.03
CA HIS A 322 -27.28 -9.32 3.82
C HIS A 322 -28.62 -9.92 4.24
N TYR A 323 -29.10 -9.53 5.42
CA TYR A 323 -30.37 -9.99 5.98
C TYR A 323 -31.53 -9.11 5.53
N GLU A 324 -32.55 -9.73 4.97
CA GLU A 324 -33.83 -9.11 4.60
C GLU A 324 -34.94 -9.65 5.51
N GLY A 325 -35.39 -8.84 6.47
CA GLY A 325 -36.43 -9.24 7.42
C GLY A 325 -36.66 -8.20 8.52
N SER A 326 -37.35 -8.63 9.57
CA SER A 326 -37.66 -7.80 10.74
C SER A 326 -36.42 -7.56 11.63
N PRO A 327 -36.29 -6.40 12.31
CA PRO A 327 -35.15 -6.13 13.20
C PRO A 327 -35.04 -7.15 14.34
N PHE A 328 -33.83 -7.41 14.82
CA PHE A 328 -33.60 -8.20 16.04
C PHE A 328 -33.82 -7.32 17.27
N ASP A 329 -34.61 -7.80 18.23
CA ASP A 329 -34.94 -7.12 19.48
C ASP A 329 -33.84 -7.32 20.55
N ASP A 330 -33.12 -8.46 20.53
CA ASP A 330 -31.96 -8.70 21.40
C ASP A 330 -30.84 -9.52 20.72
N ALA A 331 -29.67 -9.57 21.35
CA ALA A 331 -28.50 -10.29 20.82
C ALA A 331 -28.58 -11.82 20.94
N LYS A 332 -29.58 -12.36 21.64
CA LYS A 332 -29.84 -13.80 21.81
C LYS A 332 -30.97 -14.30 20.90
N GLU A 333 -31.72 -13.40 20.29
CA GLU A 333 -32.79 -13.70 19.38
C GLU A 333 -32.22 -14.37 18.14
N THR A 334 -32.85 -15.48 17.79
CA THR A 334 -32.54 -16.25 16.61
C THR A 334 -33.71 -16.19 15.64
N LYS A 335 -33.40 -16.01 14.36
CA LYS A 335 -34.39 -15.94 13.29
C LYS A 335 -34.13 -17.01 12.26
N ILE A 336 -35.20 -17.62 11.76
CA ILE A 336 -35.12 -18.60 10.69
C ILE A 336 -35.08 -17.86 9.36
N VAL A 337 -34.02 -18.08 8.60
CA VAL A 337 -33.78 -17.43 7.31
C VAL A 337 -33.57 -18.45 6.21
N ARG A 338 -33.93 -18.08 4.99
CA ARG A 338 -33.69 -18.83 3.77
C ARG A 338 -32.60 -18.13 2.95
N VAL A 339 -31.62 -18.89 2.47
CA VAL A 339 -30.55 -18.37 1.61
C VAL A 339 -31.12 -18.09 0.22
N VAL A 340 -31.18 -16.81 -0.15
CA VAL A 340 -31.61 -16.32 -1.47
C VAL A 340 -30.43 -16.28 -2.44
N SER A 341 -29.29 -15.74 -1.97
CA SER A 341 -28.03 -15.73 -2.72
C SER A 341 -26.94 -16.38 -1.86
N PRO A 342 -26.16 -17.32 -2.40
CA PRO A 342 -25.19 -18.08 -1.63
C PRO A 342 -23.99 -17.24 -1.16
N GLY A 343 -23.73 -16.10 -1.81
CA GLY A 343 -22.47 -15.37 -1.66
C GLY A 343 -21.29 -16.16 -2.27
N TRP A 344 -20.24 -15.46 -2.67
CA TRP A 344 -19.12 -16.05 -3.40
C TRP A 344 -17.77 -15.69 -2.77
N MET A 345 -16.85 -16.65 -2.75
CA MET A 345 -15.47 -16.42 -2.33
C MET A 345 -14.47 -16.98 -3.34
N TYR A 346 -13.35 -16.28 -3.47
CA TYR A 346 -12.16 -16.80 -4.11
C TYR A 346 -11.36 -17.59 -3.07
N ARG A 347 -11.47 -18.92 -3.14
CA ARG A 347 -10.99 -19.83 -2.09
C ARG A 347 -9.48 -19.78 -1.89
N ASP A 348 -8.71 -19.78 -2.97
CA ASP A 348 -7.23 -19.81 -2.90
C ASP A 348 -6.65 -18.55 -2.26
N LYS A 349 -7.38 -17.44 -2.30
CA LYS A 349 -6.95 -16.14 -1.78
C LYS A 349 -7.70 -15.74 -0.51
N GLU A 350 -8.68 -16.54 -0.07
CA GLU A 350 -9.60 -16.24 1.02
C GLU A 350 -10.31 -14.88 0.88
N ILE A 351 -10.54 -14.44 -0.36
CA ILE A 351 -11.18 -13.14 -0.65
C ILE A 351 -12.67 -13.35 -0.85
N GLN A 352 -13.48 -12.61 -0.10
CA GLN A 352 -14.94 -12.59 -0.29
C GLN A 352 -15.31 -11.69 -1.48
N ILE A 353 -15.92 -12.29 -2.51
CA ILE A 353 -16.38 -11.59 -3.73
C ILE A 353 -17.76 -10.98 -3.50
N SER A 354 -18.67 -11.72 -2.85
CA SER A 354 -19.99 -11.22 -2.51
C SER A 354 -20.49 -11.77 -1.18
N ARG A 355 -21.33 -10.98 -0.50
CA ARG A 355 -21.98 -11.40 0.73
C ARG A 355 -23.19 -12.29 0.41
N PRO A 356 -23.41 -13.38 1.17
CA PRO A 356 -24.64 -14.15 1.07
C PRO A 356 -25.85 -13.26 1.37
N ARG A 357 -26.96 -13.46 0.66
CA ARG A 357 -28.23 -12.80 0.94
C ARG A 357 -29.19 -13.81 1.55
N VAL A 358 -29.74 -13.48 2.70
CA VAL A 358 -30.67 -14.33 3.43
C VAL A 358 -31.95 -13.57 3.71
N LYS A 359 -33.09 -14.24 3.58
CA LYS A 359 -34.41 -13.64 3.80
C LYS A 359 -35.14 -14.37 4.91
N GLU A 360 -35.73 -13.62 5.83
CA GLU A 360 -36.53 -14.18 6.90
C GLU A 360 -37.65 -15.07 6.35
N ASN A 361 -37.72 -16.28 6.89
CA ASN A 361 -38.67 -17.30 6.48
C ASN A 361 -39.86 -17.24 7.44
N ILE A 362 -40.89 -16.46 7.05
CA ILE A 362 -42.14 -16.27 7.81
C ILE A 362 -43.05 -17.47 7.65
#